data_AF-A0A7D5GJS9-F1
#
_entry.id   AF-A0A7D5GJS9-F1
#
_cell.length_a   1.000
_cell.length_b   1.000
_cell.length_c   1.000
_cell.angle_alpha   90.00
_cell.angle_beta   90.00
_cell.angle_gamma   90.00
#
_symmetry.space_group_name_H-M   'P 1'
#
loop_
_entity.id
_entity.type
_entity.pdbx_description
1 polymer ?
#
loop_
_entity_poly.entity_id
_entity_poly.type
_entity_poly.pdbx_seq_one_letter_code
_entity_poly.pdbx_strand_id
1 'polypeptide(L)'
;MVESLMGNVPLLLLIAGLVLMVLEALSPGAHLIVIGIALVGAGLIGVLFPPAANVLVLAGLTLVIGLAAAYVYREFDFYGGKGTAQTSDSDSLAGTTGYVTETVTNRSGEVKLDEGGFAPYYSARTTGGTIEEGAEIIVLDPGGGNVLTVESIDAIGEDEIDRALARERATSGTEEREAADGGDERDEPGSGTEPESGTEPETEKSS
;
A
#
# COMPACT_ATOMS: atom_id res chain seq x y z
N MET A 1 -46.69 -4.29 -41.65
CA MET A 1 -45.97 -3.39 -40.71
C MET A 1 -44.49 -3.73 -40.64
N VAL A 2 -44.10 -4.98 -40.38
CA VAL A 2 -42.67 -5.40 -40.35
C VAL A 2 -41.95 -5.19 -41.68
N GLU A 3 -42.61 -5.43 -42.82
CA GLU A 3 -42.04 -5.21 -44.15
C GLU A 3 -41.63 -3.74 -44.42
N SER A 4 -42.47 -2.78 -44.01
CA SER A 4 -42.14 -1.34 -44.10
C SER A 4 -40.99 -0.94 -43.19
N LEU A 5 -40.78 -1.68 -42.10
CA LEU A 5 -39.67 -1.46 -41.19
C LEU A 5 -38.35 -1.96 -41.79
N MET A 6 -38.37 -3.14 -42.41
CA MET A 6 -37.19 -3.72 -43.08
C MET A 6 -36.77 -2.94 -44.34
N GLY A 7 -37.70 -2.26 -45.01
CA GLY A 7 -37.40 -1.36 -46.13
C GLY A 7 -36.78 -0.01 -45.72
N ASN A 8 -36.81 0.36 -44.44
CA ASN A 8 -36.30 1.64 -43.95
C ASN A 8 -35.08 1.43 -43.05
N VAL A 9 -33.90 1.38 -43.68
CA VAL A 9 -32.62 1.11 -43.00
C VAL A 9 -32.36 2.08 -41.83
N PRO A 10 -32.51 3.42 -41.98
CA PRO A 10 -32.35 4.34 -40.84
C PRO A 10 -33.24 4.01 -39.64
N LEU A 11 -34.53 3.76 -39.88
CA LEU A 11 -35.48 3.43 -38.84
C LEU A 11 -35.15 2.09 -38.17
N LEU A 12 -34.69 1.11 -38.94
CA LEU A 12 -34.23 -0.18 -38.44
C LEU A 12 -33.02 -0.02 -37.52
N LEU A 13 -32.00 0.76 -37.93
CA LEU A 13 -30.84 1.05 -37.10
C LEU A 13 -31.24 1.73 -35.79
N LEU A 14 -32.13 2.72 -35.86
CA LEU A 14 -32.63 3.43 -34.69
C LEU A 14 -33.30 2.49 -33.69
N ILE A 15 -34.23 1.65 -34.16
CA ILE A 15 -34.96 0.70 -33.31
C ILE A 15 -34.02 -0.37 -32.75
N ALA A 16 -33.17 -0.96 -33.60
CA ALA A 16 -32.20 -1.96 -33.17
C ALA A 16 -31.27 -1.39 -32.09
N GLY A 17 -30.76 -0.17 -32.28
CA GLY A 17 -29.93 0.52 -31.30
C GLY A 17 -30.65 0.74 -29.96
N LEU A 18 -31.91 1.18 -29.99
CA LEU A 18 -32.72 1.33 -28.77
C LEU A 18 -32.95 -0.01 -28.06
N VAL A 19 -33.19 -1.08 -28.81
CA VAL A 19 -33.33 -2.44 -28.23
C VAL A 19 -32.02 -2.87 -27.55
N LEU A 20 -30.87 -2.64 -28.19
CA LEU A 20 -29.57 -2.95 -27.57
C LEU A 20 -29.34 -2.16 -26.28
N MET A 21 -29.73 -0.88 -26.24
CA MET A 21 -29.64 -0.07 -25.01
C MET A 21 -30.52 -0.63 -23.89
N VAL A 22 -31.73 -1.09 -24.21
CA VAL A 22 -32.62 -1.73 -23.22
C VAL A 22 -32.04 -3.07 -22.74
N LEU A 23 -31.49 -3.88 -23.64
CA LEU A 23 -30.86 -5.16 -23.27
C LEU A 23 -29.66 -4.97 -22.34
N GLU A 24 -28.84 -3.95 -22.60
CA GLU A 24 -27.75 -3.58 -21.69
C GLU A 24 -28.28 -3.22 -20.29
N ALA A 25 -29.37 -2.45 -20.23
CA ALA A 25 -29.95 -2.02 -18.96
C ALA A 25 -30.45 -3.20 -18.09
N LEU A 26 -30.80 -4.34 -18.71
CA LEU A 26 -31.20 -5.57 -18.01
C LEU A 26 -30.01 -6.36 -17.48
N SER A 27 -28.88 -6.33 -18.19
CA SER A 27 -27.66 -7.05 -17.83
C SER A 27 -26.45 -6.17 -18.15
N PRO A 28 -26.03 -5.30 -17.21
CA PRO A 28 -24.91 -4.39 -17.43
C PRO A 28 -23.63 -5.16 -17.73
N GLY A 29 -23.05 -4.91 -18.89
CA GLY A 29 -21.92 -5.65 -19.45
C GLY A 29 -21.00 -4.83 -20.34
N ALA A 30 -21.15 -3.50 -20.41
CA ALA A 30 -20.32 -2.52 -21.12
C ALA A 30 -20.38 -2.50 -22.66
N HIS A 31 -20.73 -3.61 -23.31
CA HIS A 31 -20.50 -3.76 -24.75
C HIS A 31 -21.71 -3.33 -25.61
N LEU A 32 -22.95 -3.55 -25.15
CA LEU A 32 -24.13 -3.27 -25.98
C LEU A 32 -24.47 -1.78 -26.00
N ILE A 33 -24.12 -1.01 -24.97
CA ILE A 33 -24.36 0.44 -24.95
C ILE A 33 -23.59 1.16 -26.07
N VAL A 34 -22.34 0.78 -26.32
CA VAL A 34 -21.50 1.40 -27.35
C VAL A 34 -22.09 1.15 -28.75
N ILE A 35 -22.46 -0.10 -29.02
CA ILE A 35 -23.10 -0.48 -30.29
C ILE A 35 -24.48 0.17 -30.39
N GLY A 36 -25.23 0.23 -29.29
CA GLY A 36 -26.53 0.89 -29.21
C GLY A 36 -26.44 2.38 -29.59
N ILE A 37 -25.51 3.13 -28.99
CA ILE A 37 -25.28 4.55 -29.30
C ILE A 37 -24.91 4.75 -30.76
N ALA A 38 -24.03 3.90 -31.30
CA ALA A 38 -23.62 3.96 -32.71
C ALA A 38 -24.82 3.84 -33.66
N LEU A 39 -25.68 2.83 -33.43
CA LEU A 39 -26.85 2.56 -34.26
C LEU A 39 -27.95 3.61 -34.08
N VAL A 40 -28.20 4.08 -32.84
CA VAL A 40 -29.18 5.14 -32.57
C VAL A 40 -28.74 6.45 -33.21
N GLY A 41 -27.48 6.85 -33.05
CA GLY A 41 -26.96 8.08 -33.63
C GLY A 41 -27.02 8.04 -35.17
N ALA A 42 -26.60 6.93 -35.77
CA ALA A 42 -26.64 6.79 -37.22
C ALA A 42 -28.07 6.72 -37.77
N GLY A 43 -28.95 5.94 -37.12
CA GLY A 43 -30.35 5.83 -37.48
C GLY A 43 -31.09 7.15 -37.35
N LEU A 44 -30.87 7.89 -36.26
CA LEU A 44 -31.49 9.19 -36.04
C LEU A 44 -31.10 10.20 -37.12
N ILE A 45 -29.81 10.29 -37.46
CA ILE A 45 -29.32 11.16 -38.54
C ILE A 45 -29.91 10.73 -39.88
N GLY A 46 -29.99 9.42 -40.16
CA GLY A 46 -30.61 8.91 -41.39
C GLY A 46 -32.11 9.21 -41.50
N VAL A 47 -32.84 9.26 -40.37
CA VAL A 47 -34.26 9.63 -40.34
C VAL A 47 -34.44 11.15 -40.51
N LEU A 48 -33.65 11.96 -39.81
CA LEU A 48 -33.77 13.43 -39.83
C LEU A 48 -33.18 14.05 -41.10
N PHE A 49 -32.20 13.39 -41.72
CA PHE A 49 -31.48 13.88 -42.88
C PHE A 49 -31.53 12.85 -44.02
N PRO A 50 -32.60 12.82 -44.83
CA PRO A 50 -32.79 11.84 -45.89
C PRO A 50 -31.61 11.67 -46.87
N PRO A 51 -30.83 12.70 -47.22
CA PRO A 51 -29.62 12.53 -48.04
C PRO A 51 -28.56 11.62 -47.39
N ALA A 52 -28.54 11.52 -46.06
CA ALA A 52 -27.64 10.66 -45.30
C ALA A 52 -28.17 9.22 -45.15
N ALA A 53 -29.38 8.90 -45.63
CA ALA A 53 -29.97 7.56 -45.56
C ALA A 53 -29.31 6.53 -46.51
N ASN A 54 -28.29 6.93 -47.27
CA ASN A 54 -27.47 6.02 -48.07
C ASN A 54 -26.73 5.03 -47.16
N VAL A 55 -26.82 3.74 -47.46
CA VAL A 55 -26.20 2.65 -46.69
C VAL A 55 -24.70 2.88 -46.43
N LEU A 56 -23.95 3.41 -47.41
CA LEU A 56 -22.53 3.69 -47.22
C LEU A 56 -22.28 4.83 -46.22
N VAL A 57 -23.14 5.86 -46.27
CA VAL A 57 -23.08 6.99 -45.33
C VAL A 57 -23.46 6.52 -43.93
N LEU A 58 -24.54 5.75 -43.79
CA LEU A 58 -24.97 5.17 -42.52
C LEU A 58 -23.90 4.25 -41.92
N ALA A 59 -23.23 3.42 -42.74
CA ALA A 59 -22.15 2.56 -42.28
C ALA A 59 -20.95 3.39 -41.77
N GLY A 60 -20.53 4.41 -42.53
CA GLY A 60 -19.46 5.32 -42.11
C GLY A 60 -19.82 6.08 -40.83
N LEU A 61 -21.07 6.55 -40.73
CA LEU A 61 -21.58 7.26 -39.57
C LEU A 61 -21.65 6.36 -38.33
N THR A 62 -22.12 5.12 -38.49
CA THR A 62 -22.15 4.12 -37.42
C THR A 62 -20.73 3.84 -36.92
N LEU A 63 -19.76 3.71 -37.83
CA LEU A 63 -18.36 3.51 -37.46
C LEU A 63 -17.80 4.71 -36.68
N VAL A 64 -17.99 5.93 -37.18
CA VAL A 64 -17.48 7.16 -36.56
C VAL A 64 -18.11 7.38 -35.18
N ILE A 65 -19.43 7.27 -35.07
CA ILE A 65 -20.14 7.42 -33.80
C ILE A 65 -19.76 6.29 -32.84
N GLY A 66 -19.64 5.06 -33.33
CA GLY A 66 -19.22 3.91 -32.52
C GLY A 66 -17.80 4.06 -31.98
N LEU A 67 -16.85 4.52 -32.79
CA LEU A 67 -15.49 4.83 -32.35
C LEU A 67 -15.48 5.97 -31.33
N ALA A 68 -16.25 7.03 -31.55
CA ALA A 68 -16.37 8.13 -30.61
C ALA A 68 -17.00 7.67 -29.29
N ALA A 69 -18.06 6.86 -29.34
CA ALA A 69 -18.70 6.28 -28.17
C ALA A 69 -17.76 5.32 -27.43
N ALA A 70 -17.00 4.49 -28.14
CA ALA A 70 -15.99 3.61 -27.54
C ALA A 70 -14.85 4.41 -26.90
N TYR A 71 -14.41 5.49 -27.54
CA TYR A 71 -13.39 6.39 -27.00
C TYR A 71 -13.90 7.07 -25.73
N VAL A 72 -15.10 7.66 -25.76
CA VAL A 72 -15.73 8.27 -24.58
C VAL A 72 -15.93 7.23 -23.48
N TYR A 73 -16.38 6.03 -23.83
CA TYR A 73 -16.58 4.94 -22.88
C TYR A 73 -15.27 4.57 -22.17
N ARG A 74 -14.17 4.47 -22.93
CA ARG A 74 -12.83 4.16 -22.39
C ARG A 74 -12.24 5.30 -21.57
N GLU A 75 -12.42 6.55 -22.01
CA GLU A 75 -11.80 7.72 -21.39
C GLU A 75 -12.53 8.17 -20.13
N PHE A 76 -13.86 8.16 -20.14
CA PHE A 76 -14.68 8.68 -19.04
C PHE A 76 -15.08 7.60 -18.02
N ASP A 77 -14.64 6.36 -18.25
CA ASP A 77 -14.84 5.24 -17.36
C ASP A 77 -16.27 5.14 -16.80
N PHE A 78 -17.24 5.32 -17.72
CA PHE A 78 -18.66 5.53 -17.40
C PHE A 78 -19.27 4.36 -16.61
N TYR A 79 -18.58 3.22 -16.59
CA TYR A 79 -18.95 2.01 -15.87
C TYR A 79 -17.82 1.30 -15.11
N GLY A 80 -16.55 1.72 -15.21
CA GLY A 80 -15.41 1.01 -14.61
C GLY A 80 -14.59 1.80 -13.56
N GLY A 81 -14.94 3.06 -13.25
CA GLY A 81 -14.08 3.94 -12.43
C GLY A 81 -14.62 4.35 -11.07
N LYS A 82 -15.73 3.76 -10.65
CA LYS A 82 -16.25 3.85 -9.27
C LYS A 82 -16.84 2.50 -8.89
N GLY A 83 -15.98 1.53 -8.58
CA GLY A 83 -16.44 0.26 -8.00
C GLY A 83 -16.16 -1.00 -8.78
N THR A 84 -15.24 -1.00 -9.76
CA THR A 84 -14.37 -2.17 -9.82
C THR A 84 -13.37 -1.97 -8.69
N ALA A 85 -13.17 -2.99 -7.87
CA ALA A 85 -12.04 -3.06 -6.97
C ALA A 85 -10.79 -3.14 -7.85
N GLN A 86 -10.40 -2.00 -8.44
CA GLN A 86 -9.00 -1.67 -8.51
C GLN A 86 -8.57 -1.78 -7.06
N THR A 87 -7.87 -2.87 -6.75
CA THR A 87 -7.06 -2.97 -5.55
C THR A 87 -6.46 -1.58 -5.42
N SER A 88 -6.85 -0.82 -4.39
CA SER A 88 -6.14 0.40 -4.02
C SER A 88 -4.69 0.05 -4.20
N ASP A 89 -4.06 0.67 -5.22
CA ASP A 89 -2.80 0.20 -5.78
C ASP A 89 -1.94 -0.21 -4.61
N SER A 90 -1.50 -1.47 -4.54
CA SER A 90 -0.81 -1.97 -3.35
C SER A 90 0.29 -0.99 -2.94
N ASP A 91 0.93 -0.33 -3.90
CA ASP A 91 1.88 0.77 -3.73
C ASP A 91 1.42 1.93 -2.81
N SER A 92 0.11 2.21 -2.68
CA SER A 92 -0.45 3.27 -1.83
C SER A 92 -0.57 2.88 -0.37
N LEU A 93 -0.38 1.60 -0.01
CA LEU A 93 -0.46 1.13 1.38
C LEU A 93 0.90 1.23 2.11
N ALA A 94 1.99 1.52 1.40
CA ALA A 94 3.29 1.73 2.02
C ALA A 94 3.24 2.95 2.97
N GLY A 95 3.66 2.76 4.21
CA GLY A 95 3.62 3.79 5.24
C GLY A 95 2.27 3.96 5.95
N THR A 96 1.23 3.22 5.56
CA THR A 96 -0.04 3.19 6.30
C THR A 96 0.13 2.49 7.64
N THR A 97 -0.57 2.97 8.67
CA THR A 97 -0.59 2.40 10.01
C THR A 97 -1.78 1.45 10.20
N GLY A 98 -1.67 0.62 11.22
CA GLY A 98 -2.74 -0.26 11.66
C GLY A 98 -2.36 -1.00 12.92
N TYR A 99 -3.10 -2.08 13.20
CA TYR A 99 -2.84 -2.92 14.36
C TYR A 99 -2.97 -4.40 14.03
N VAL A 100 -2.25 -5.23 14.80
CA VAL A 100 -2.28 -6.69 14.65
C VAL A 100 -3.59 -7.28 15.18
N THR A 101 -4.26 -8.08 14.36
CA THR A 101 -5.45 -8.86 14.76
C THR A 101 -5.13 -10.32 15.03
N GLU A 102 -4.06 -10.85 14.43
CA GLU A 102 -3.50 -12.18 14.73
C GLU A 102 -1.97 -12.10 14.72
N THR A 103 -1.33 -12.65 15.76
CA THR A 103 0.12 -12.61 15.98
C THR A 103 0.92 -12.79 14.68
N VAL A 104 1.72 -11.78 14.35
CA VAL A 104 2.48 -11.73 13.10
C VAL A 104 3.86 -12.33 13.31
N THR A 105 4.21 -13.27 12.43
CA THR A 105 5.52 -13.92 12.38
C THR A 105 6.13 -13.75 10.99
N ASN A 106 7.34 -14.28 10.79
CA ASN A 106 7.94 -14.37 9.46
C ASN A 106 7.12 -15.18 8.43
N ARG A 107 6.08 -15.92 8.84
CA ARG A 107 5.35 -16.86 7.97
C ARG A 107 3.87 -16.49 7.78
N SER A 108 3.23 -16.01 8.83
CA SER A 108 1.78 -15.75 8.87
C SER A 108 1.45 -14.70 9.93
N GLY A 109 0.25 -14.16 9.81
CA GLY A 109 -0.34 -13.18 10.71
C GLY A 109 -1.43 -12.39 9.99
N GLU A 110 -2.16 -11.60 10.74
CA GLU A 110 -3.21 -10.72 10.20
C GLU A 110 -3.12 -9.35 10.86
N VAL A 111 -3.33 -8.31 10.03
CA VAL A 111 -3.39 -6.92 10.48
C VAL A 111 -4.65 -6.27 9.94
N LYS A 112 -5.09 -5.25 10.66
CA LYS A 112 -6.11 -4.34 10.19
C LYS A 112 -5.49 -2.95 10.00
N LEU A 113 -5.58 -2.42 8.78
CA LEU A 113 -5.10 -1.08 8.47
C LEU A 113 -6.16 -0.01 8.81
N ASP A 114 -5.69 1.16 9.22
CA ASP A 114 -6.56 2.32 9.47
C ASP A 114 -7.15 2.87 8.16
N GLU A 115 -6.36 2.79 7.07
CA GLU A 115 -6.73 3.21 5.72
C GLU A 115 -6.63 2.03 4.74
N GLY A 116 -7.73 1.30 4.53
CA GLY A 116 -7.78 0.15 3.61
C GLY A 116 -9.16 -0.17 2.99
N GLY A 117 -10.11 0.78 3.04
CA GLY A 117 -11.44 0.61 2.43
C GLY A 117 -12.46 -0.17 3.28
N PHE A 118 -13.38 -0.88 2.64
CA PHE A 118 -14.58 -1.46 3.29
C PHE A 118 -14.32 -2.69 4.18
N ALA A 119 -13.13 -3.30 4.09
CA ALA A 119 -12.70 -4.41 4.96
C ALA A 119 -11.17 -4.49 4.98
N PRO A 120 -10.48 -3.64 5.76
CA PRO A 120 -9.03 -3.43 5.67
C PRO A 120 -8.22 -4.53 6.39
N TYR A 121 -8.61 -5.79 6.26
CA TYR A 121 -7.92 -6.94 6.83
C TYR A 121 -6.96 -7.53 5.81
N TYR A 122 -5.69 -7.67 6.19
CA TYR A 122 -4.63 -8.15 5.31
C TYR A 122 -3.81 -9.22 6.02
N SER A 123 -3.36 -10.22 5.27
CA SER A 123 -2.34 -11.12 5.79
C SER A 123 -1.03 -10.35 5.91
N ALA A 124 -0.28 -10.60 6.98
CA ALA A 124 0.95 -9.88 7.25
C ALA A 124 2.11 -10.81 7.59
N ARG A 125 3.32 -10.34 7.34
CA ARG A 125 4.58 -10.95 7.78
C ARG A 125 5.50 -9.86 8.29
N THR A 126 6.30 -10.19 9.30
CA THR A 126 7.39 -9.35 9.77
C THR A 126 8.72 -9.91 9.28
N THR A 127 9.72 -9.07 9.08
CA THR A 127 11.13 -9.47 8.90
C THR A 127 11.87 -9.63 10.23
N GLY A 128 11.33 -9.06 11.31
CA GLY A 128 11.90 -9.06 12.65
C GLY A 128 11.00 -9.80 13.65
N GLY A 129 11.52 -10.87 14.25
CA GLY A 129 10.91 -11.53 15.41
C GLY A 129 9.44 -11.94 15.23
N THR A 130 8.63 -11.61 16.24
CA THR A 130 7.19 -11.83 16.32
C THR A 130 6.54 -10.54 16.84
N ILE A 131 5.40 -10.16 16.27
CA ILE A 131 4.61 -9.01 16.70
C ILE A 131 3.31 -9.53 17.31
N GLU A 132 3.06 -9.19 18.57
CA GLU A 132 1.90 -9.68 19.32
C GLU A 132 0.59 -9.03 18.88
N GLU A 133 -0.53 -9.71 19.16
CA GLU A 133 -1.87 -9.19 18.91
C GLU A 133 -2.09 -7.83 19.61
N GLY A 134 -2.71 -6.90 18.90
CA GLY A 134 -3.00 -5.55 19.39
C GLY A 134 -1.85 -4.55 19.26
N ALA A 135 -0.66 -4.98 18.85
CA ALA A 135 0.46 -4.06 18.62
C ALA A 135 0.22 -3.17 17.39
N GLU A 136 0.69 -1.92 17.46
CA GLU A 136 0.65 -0.99 16.34
C GLU A 136 1.76 -1.29 15.32
N ILE A 137 1.41 -1.22 14.05
CA ILE A 137 2.30 -1.56 12.94
C ILE A 137 2.30 -0.49 11.88
N ILE A 138 3.36 -0.50 11.08
CA ILE A 138 3.47 0.26 9.83
C ILE A 138 3.79 -0.69 8.68
N VAL A 139 3.20 -0.43 7.51
CA VAL A 139 3.47 -1.21 6.31
C VAL A 139 4.80 -0.75 5.69
N LEU A 140 5.78 -1.66 5.62
CA LEU A 140 7.08 -1.42 5.00
C LEU A 140 7.04 -1.69 3.50
N ASP A 141 6.43 -2.80 3.12
CA ASP A 141 6.27 -3.21 1.73
C ASP A 141 4.87 -3.78 1.53
N PRO A 142 4.04 -3.13 0.70
CA PRO A 142 2.70 -3.63 0.44
C PRO A 142 2.66 -4.86 -0.47
N GLY A 143 3.79 -5.24 -1.09
CA GLY A 143 3.89 -6.45 -1.90
C GLY A 143 2.97 -6.48 -3.13
N GLY A 144 2.89 -7.64 -3.78
CA GLY A 144 2.12 -7.88 -5.00
C GLY A 144 0.85 -8.72 -4.82
N GLY A 145 0.14 -8.58 -3.69
CA GLY A 145 -1.05 -9.36 -3.36
C GLY A 145 -1.66 -8.99 -2.01
N ASN A 146 -2.27 -9.95 -1.31
CA ASN A 146 -2.93 -9.72 0.01
C ASN A 146 -1.98 -9.93 1.22
N VAL A 147 -0.67 -10.01 0.99
CA VAL A 147 0.33 -10.25 2.05
C VAL A 147 1.24 -9.04 2.15
N LEU A 148 1.10 -8.30 3.24
CA LEU A 148 1.89 -7.12 3.55
C LEU A 148 3.12 -7.50 4.37
N THR A 149 4.22 -6.77 4.17
CA THR A 149 5.36 -6.81 5.08
C THR A 149 5.25 -5.62 6.03
N VAL A 150 5.17 -5.90 7.32
CA VAL A 150 4.91 -4.91 8.38
C VAL A 150 5.95 -5.00 9.47
N GLU A 151 6.16 -3.90 10.18
CA GLU A 151 7.02 -3.84 11.35
C GLU A 151 6.32 -3.12 12.50
N SER A 152 6.66 -3.50 13.74
CA SER A 152 6.10 -2.88 14.94
C SER A 152 6.66 -1.47 15.11
N ILE A 153 5.78 -0.50 15.39
CA ILE A 153 6.19 0.88 15.65
C ILE A 153 7.03 0.96 16.94
N ASP A 154 6.70 0.15 17.94
CA ASP A 154 7.42 0.12 19.22
C ASP A 154 8.84 -0.44 19.06
N ALA A 155 9.04 -1.43 18.16
CA ALA A 155 10.34 -2.03 17.92
C ALA A 155 11.35 -1.05 17.27
N ILE A 156 10.87 -0.08 16.50
CA ILE A 156 11.71 0.96 15.88
C ILE A 156 12.18 1.97 16.95
N GLY A 157 11.38 2.21 17.99
CA GLY A 157 11.68 3.15 19.07
C GLY A 157 12.60 2.60 20.17
N GLU A 158 12.48 1.32 20.52
CA GLU A 158 13.24 0.74 21.64
C GLU A 158 14.75 0.60 21.33
N ASP A 159 15.13 0.21 20.10
CA ASP A 159 16.53 -0.12 19.77
C ASP A 159 17.48 1.08 19.61
N GLU A 160 16.99 2.24 19.13
CA GLU A 160 17.82 3.42 18.91
C GLU A 160 17.96 4.27 20.19
N ILE A 161 16.88 4.39 20.97
CA ILE A 161 16.85 5.17 22.21
C ILE A 161 17.69 4.49 23.29
N ASP A 162 17.56 3.19 23.50
CA ASP A 162 18.37 2.48 24.51
C ASP A 162 19.86 2.46 24.15
N ARG A 163 20.19 2.33 22.86
CA ARG A 163 21.57 2.44 22.37
C ARG A 163 22.14 3.84 22.52
N ALA A 164 21.31 4.89 22.40
CA ALA A 164 21.71 6.27 22.65
C ALA A 164 21.89 6.56 24.15
N LEU A 165 20.95 6.12 24.99
CA LEU A 165 21.02 6.22 26.46
C LEU A 165 22.21 5.46 27.03
N ALA A 166 22.56 4.30 26.47
CA ALA A 166 23.75 3.55 26.87
C ALA A 166 25.06 4.27 26.50
N ARG A 167 25.12 4.93 25.34
CA ARG A 167 26.26 5.77 24.93
C ARG A 167 26.41 7.00 25.81
N GLU A 168 25.30 7.63 26.19
CA GLU A 168 25.31 8.78 27.10
C GLU A 168 25.80 8.39 28.50
N ARG A 169 25.29 7.28 29.08
CA ARG A 169 25.79 6.76 30.38
C ARG A 169 27.28 6.40 30.36
N ALA A 170 27.79 5.85 29.26
CA ALA A 170 29.21 5.53 29.11
C ALA A 170 30.10 6.79 29.02
N THR A 171 29.57 7.87 28.46
CA THR A 171 30.28 9.15 28.33
C THR A 171 30.26 9.90 29.66
N SER A 172 29.12 9.98 30.34
CA SER A 172 28.99 10.63 31.66
C SER A 172 29.76 9.93 32.78
N GLY A 173 29.92 8.60 32.71
CA GLY A 173 30.73 7.84 33.69
C GLY A 173 32.25 8.03 33.55
N THR A 174 32.71 8.62 32.44
CA THR A 174 34.13 8.93 32.22
C THR A 174 34.48 10.32 32.78
N GLU A 175 33.55 11.29 32.70
CA GLU A 175 33.73 12.65 33.23
C GLU A 175 33.77 12.70 34.77
N GLU A 176 33.05 11.81 35.47
CA GLU A 176 33.11 11.71 36.95
C GLU A 176 34.41 11.06 37.48
N ARG A 177 35.16 10.31 36.65
CA ARG A 177 36.42 9.67 37.07
C ARG A 177 37.64 10.57 36.84
N GLU A 178 37.61 11.48 35.89
CA GLU A 178 38.69 12.44 35.66
C GLU A 178 38.69 13.61 36.67
N ALA A 179 37.55 13.92 37.30
CA ALA A 179 37.47 14.96 38.32
C ALA A 179 37.99 14.53 39.72
N ALA A 180 38.27 13.24 39.94
CA ALA A 180 38.68 12.70 41.23
C ALA A 180 40.20 12.42 41.37
N ASP A 181 40.98 12.47 40.28
CA ASP A 181 42.41 12.07 40.27
C ASP A 181 43.39 13.25 40.07
N GLY A 182 42.91 14.49 40.20
CA GLY A 182 43.69 15.70 39.98
C GLY A 182 44.14 16.39 41.26
N GLY A 183 45.07 15.80 42.03
CA GLY A 183 45.84 16.57 43.01
C GLY A 183 46.54 15.77 44.11
N ASP A 184 47.86 15.56 43.98
CA ASP A 184 48.89 16.23 44.81
C ASP A 184 50.28 15.81 44.33
N GLU A 185 51.09 16.77 43.90
CA GLU A 185 52.51 16.60 43.61
C GLU A 185 53.30 16.63 44.92
N ARG A 186 54.24 15.68 45.15
CA ARG A 186 55.58 15.96 45.72
C ARG A 186 56.52 14.73 45.79
N ASP A 187 57.68 14.93 45.18
CA ASP A 187 59.04 14.47 45.53
C ASP A 187 59.39 12.96 45.55
N GLU A 188 60.03 12.52 44.46
CA GLU A 188 61.07 11.48 44.41
C GLU A 188 62.45 12.20 44.35
N PRO A 189 63.60 11.65 44.82
CA PRO A 189 64.03 10.30 44.41
C PRO A 189 64.93 9.50 45.38
N GLY A 190 65.12 8.20 45.11
CA GLY A 190 66.41 7.56 45.44
C GLY A 190 66.41 6.05 45.69
N SER A 191 66.64 5.30 44.62
CA SER A 191 67.07 3.89 44.59
C SER A 191 68.33 3.57 45.43
N GLY A 192 68.37 2.41 46.10
CA GLY A 192 69.61 1.81 46.60
C GLY A 192 69.48 0.62 47.59
N THR A 193 69.56 -0.61 47.04
CA THR A 193 70.23 -1.84 47.54
C THR A 193 70.32 -2.20 49.05
N GLU A 194 69.65 -3.32 49.43
CA GLU A 194 69.98 -4.48 50.34
C GLU A 194 70.92 -4.33 51.59
N PRO A 195 70.96 -5.27 52.60
CA PRO A 195 70.04 -6.32 53.08
C PRO A 195 69.94 -6.46 54.66
N GLU A 196 69.18 -7.47 55.12
CA GLU A 196 69.26 -8.24 56.39
C GLU A 196 68.71 -7.73 57.76
N SER A 197 68.06 -8.71 58.42
CA SER A 197 68.01 -9.00 59.86
C SER A 197 66.83 -8.48 60.69
N GLY A 198 66.03 -9.43 61.21
CA GLY A 198 65.21 -9.20 62.42
C GLY A 198 63.93 -10.02 62.55
N THR A 199 64.07 -11.32 62.81
CA THR A 199 63.30 -12.07 63.84
C THR A 199 61.76 -12.15 63.72
N GLU A 200 61.31 -13.32 63.28
CA GLU A 200 60.11 -14.09 63.71
C GLU A 200 59.81 -14.01 65.24
N PRO A 201 58.64 -14.44 65.79
CA PRO A 201 57.53 -15.19 65.18
C PRO A 201 56.11 -14.82 65.74
N GLU A 202 55.11 -15.63 65.34
CA GLU A 202 53.84 -15.93 66.04
C GLU A 202 52.73 -14.85 65.96
N THR A 203 51.45 -15.17 65.74
CA THR A 203 50.73 -16.42 66.00
C THR A 203 49.52 -16.55 65.08
N GLU A 204 49.29 -17.81 64.73
CA GLU A 204 48.13 -18.38 64.07
C GLU A 204 46.86 -18.28 64.95
N LYS A 205 45.70 -18.32 64.26
CA LYS A 205 44.52 -19.18 64.57
C LYS A 205 43.32 -18.62 65.35
N SER A 206 42.16 -18.95 64.77
CA SER A 206 40.87 -19.36 65.38
C SER A 206 40.25 -18.40 66.40
N SER A 207 39.03 -17.90 66.20
CA SER A 207 37.79 -18.64 65.94
C SER A 207 36.65 -17.69 65.57
#